data_AF-A0AAC9WH44-F1
#
_entry.id   AF-A0AAC9WH44-F1
#
_cell.length_a   1.000
_cell.length_b   1.000
_cell.length_c   1.000
_cell.angle_alpha   90.00
_cell.angle_beta   90.00
_cell.angle_gamma   90.00
#
_symmetry.space_group_name_H-M   'P 1'
#
loop_
_entity.id
_entity.type
_entity.pdbx_description
1 polymer ?
#
loop_
_entity_poly.entity_id
_entity_poly.type
_entity_poly.pdbx_seq_one_letter_code
_entity_poly.pdbx_strand_id
1 'polypeptide(L)'
;MNGKEPINEVKRPMNNDYLEVENADGMPGLVDSTIALEFLLSIKSSIRNAAIALTEIENLEARTAVRNLLNDSINLHAEVSEAMIKKGWLHPYDVNEQFKLDKISAQTALKIASLDLFPKDTSRLGTFATPNY
;
A
#
# COMPACT_ATOMS: atom_id res chain seq x y z
N MET A 1 -27.39 -13.06 -17.71
CA MET A 1 -27.03 -12.45 -16.41
C MET A 1 -25.68 -13.03 -16.01
N ASN A 2 -24.57 -12.40 -16.42
CA ASN A 2 -23.24 -12.81 -16.00
C ASN A 2 -22.89 -12.05 -14.72
N GLY A 3 -22.98 -12.72 -13.57
CA GLY A 3 -22.51 -12.18 -12.31
C GLY A 3 -20.99 -12.08 -12.33
N LYS A 4 -20.47 -10.86 -12.27
CA LYS A 4 -19.05 -10.63 -12.02
C LYS A 4 -18.79 -10.97 -10.55
N GLU A 5 -17.79 -11.81 -10.29
CA GLU A 5 -17.30 -12.08 -8.94
C GLU A 5 -16.89 -10.78 -8.25
N PRO A 6 -17.18 -10.62 -6.94
CA PRO A 6 -16.78 -9.43 -6.20
C PRO A 6 -15.25 -9.34 -6.14
N ILE A 7 -14.73 -8.19 -6.54
CA ILE A 7 -13.30 -7.87 -6.72
C ILE A 7 -12.41 -8.01 -5.47
N ASN A 8 -12.88 -8.55 -4.34
CA ASN A 8 -12.15 -8.60 -3.06
C ASN A 8 -12.56 -9.77 -2.12
N GLU A 9 -13.09 -10.88 -2.64
CA GLU A 9 -13.42 -12.01 -1.75
C GLU A 9 -12.19 -12.87 -1.46
N VAL A 10 -11.66 -12.75 -0.24
CA VAL A 10 -10.61 -13.65 0.27
C VAL A 10 -11.23 -15.05 0.40
N LYS A 11 -10.73 -16.02 -0.39
CA LYS A 11 -11.02 -17.44 -0.17
C LYS A 11 -10.64 -17.78 1.28
N ARG A 12 -11.59 -18.32 2.05
CA ARG A 12 -11.30 -18.75 3.43
C ARG A 12 -10.16 -19.77 3.39
N PRO A 13 -9.04 -19.53 4.08
CA PRO A 13 -7.89 -20.40 4.02
C PRO A 13 -8.25 -21.78 4.59
N MET A 14 -7.83 -22.85 3.92
CA MET A 14 -8.12 -24.24 4.34
C MET A 14 -7.37 -24.62 5.64
N ASN A 15 -6.38 -23.82 6.05
CA ASN A 15 -5.66 -23.90 7.32
C ASN A 15 -5.23 -22.47 7.77
N ASN A 16 -5.12 -22.22 9.08
CA ASN A 16 -4.67 -20.93 9.65
C ASN A 16 -3.18 -20.59 9.37
N ASP A 17 -2.55 -21.20 8.37
CA ASP A 17 -1.17 -20.92 7.99
C ASP A 17 -1.13 -19.90 6.85
N TYR A 18 -0.99 -18.62 7.20
CA TYR A 18 -0.97 -17.51 6.24
C TYR A 18 0.36 -17.39 5.48
N LEU A 19 1.34 -18.28 5.72
CA LEU A 19 2.56 -18.39 4.91
C LEU A 19 2.38 -19.25 3.66
N GLU A 20 1.30 -20.03 3.59
CA GLU A 20 0.96 -20.80 2.39
C GLU A 20 0.50 -19.87 1.27
N VAL A 21 1.03 -20.08 0.06
CA VAL A 21 0.77 -19.22 -1.11
C VAL A 21 -0.73 -19.13 -1.44
N GLU A 22 -1.48 -20.21 -1.23
CA GLU A 22 -2.94 -20.25 -1.43
C GLU A 22 -3.69 -19.33 -0.45
N ASN A 23 -3.21 -19.19 0.78
CA ASN A 23 -3.82 -18.36 1.82
C ASN A 23 -3.37 -16.89 1.72
N ALA A 24 -2.32 -16.61 0.96
CA ALA A 24 -1.84 -15.27 0.62
C ALA A 24 -2.47 -14.71 -0.67
N ASP A 25 -3.24 -15.52 -1.40
CA ASP A 25 -3.92 -15.09 -2.63
C ASP A 25 -4.93 -13.98 -2.34
N GLY A 26 -4.92 -12.91 -3.15
CA GLY A 26 -5.74 -11.71 -2.95
C GLY A 26 -5.23 -10.71 -1.88
N MET A 27 -4.31 -11.08 -0.99
CA MET A 27 -3.73 -10.15 0.00
C MET A 27 -3.00 -8.96 -0.62
N PRO A 28 -2.22 -9.10 -1.71
CA PRO A 28 -1.62 -7.95 -2.39
C PRO A 28 -2.65 -6.93 -2.87
N GLY A 29 -3.78 -7.39 -3.43
CA GLY A 29 -4.86 -6.52 -3.90
C GLY A 29 -5.54 -5.72 -2.77
N LEU A 30 -5.53 -6.25 -1.54
CA LEU A 30 -6.05 -5.54 -0.35
C LEU A 30 -5.16 -4.38 0.11
N VAL A 31 -3.88 -4.39 -0.27
CA VAL A 31 -2.91 -3.35 0.14
C VAL A 31 -2.53 -2.40 -1.00
N ASP A 32 -2.82 -2.73 -2.26
CA ASP A 32 -2.52 -1.90 -3.42
C ASP A 32 -3.04 -0.46 -3.29
N SER A 33 -4.29 -0.27 -2.81
CA SER A 33 -4.86 1.07 -2.61
C SER A 33 -4.13 1.85 -1.53
N THR A 34 -3.65 1.16 -0.49
CA THR A 34 -2.90 1.76 0.63
C THR A 34 -1.50 2.17 0.18
N ILE A 35 -0.82 1.32 -0.59
CA ILE A 35 0.50 1.62 -1.19
C ILE A 35 0.37 2.81 -2.15
N ALA A 36 -0.67 2.83 -2.98
CA ALA A 36 -0.93 3.94 -3.90
C ALA A 36 -1.18 5.26 -3.15
N LEU A 37 -1.94 5.21 -2.04
CA LEU A 37 -2.19 6.38 -1.20
C LEU A 37 -0.90 6.90 -0.55
N GLU A 38 -0.08 6.03 0.03
CA GLU A 38 1.21 6.42 0.61
C GLU A 38 2.14 7.03 -0.44
N PHE A 39 2.19 6.43 -1.63
CA PHE A 39 2.97 6.97 -2.74
C PHE A 39 2.49 8.37 -3.14
N LEU A 40 1.17 8.58 -3.25
CA LEU A 40 0.58 9.89 -3.56
C LEU A 40 0.91 10.94 -2.46
N LEU A 41 0.89 10.55 -1.18
CA LEU A 41 1.27 11.44 -0.06
C LEU A 41 2.77 11.78 -0.06
N SER A 42 3.62 10.81 -0.38
CA SER A 42 5.06 11.02 -0.55
C SER A 42 5.35 12.00 -1.69
N ILE A 43 4.67 11.85 -2.83
CA ILE A 43 4.78 12.81 -3.96
C ILE A 43 4.38 14.22 -3.52
N LYS A 44 3.26 14.39 -2.81
CA LYS A 44 2.83 15.71 -2.29
C LYS A 44 3.86 16.33 -1.36
N SER A 45 4.51 15.52 -0.54
CA SER A 45 5.57 15.94 0.35
C SER A 45 6.82 16.36 -0.42
N SER A 46 7.19 15.60 -1.46
CA SER A 46 8.27 15.94 -2.40
C SER A 46 8.02 17.29 -3.09
N ILE A 47 6.81 17.52 -3.63
CA ILE A 47 6.43 18.79 -4.26
C ILE A 47 6.63 19.96 -3.29
N ARG A 48 6.13 19.83 -2.06
CA ARG A 48 6.28 20.87 -1.02
C ARG A 48 7.75 21.14 -0.71
N ASN A 49 8.53 20.10 -0.48
CA ASN A 49 9.93 20.21 -0.11
C ASN A 49 10.78 20.79 -1.26
N ALA A 50 10.51 20.38 -2.50
CA ALA A 50 11.18 20.91 -3.69
C ALA A 50 10.85 22.40 -3.88
N ALA A 51 9.60 22.81 -3.65
CA ALA A 51 9.21 24.22 -3.71
C ALA A 51 9.93 25.06 -2.65
N ILE A 52 10.05 24.58 -1.42
CA ILE A 52 10.82 25.24 -0.35
C ILE A 52 12.29 25.34 -0.76
N ALA A 53 12.91 24.22 -1.16
CA ALA A 53 14.32 24.18 -1.55
C ALA A 53 14.64 25.13 -2.72
N LEU A 54 13.74 25.28 -3.70
CA LEU A 54 13.91 26.23 -4.80
C LEU A 54 14.05 27.68 -4.34
N THR A 55 13.49 28.04 -3.19
CA THR A 55 13.62 29.39 -2.62
C THR A 55 14.99 29.61 -1.96
N GLU A 56 15.67 28.55 -1.55
CA GLU A 56 16.90 28.60 -0.74
C GLU A 56 18.18 28.27 -1.54
N ILE A 57 18.08 27.57 -2.68
CA ILE A 57 19.24 27.10 -3.46
C ILE A 57 19.92 28.26 -4.20
N GLU A 58 21.15 28.62 -3.82
CA GLU A 58 21.95 29.61 -4.55
C GLU A 58 22.50 29.06 -5.89
N ASN A 59 23.00 27.82 -5.89
CA ASN A 59 23.67 27.21 -7.04
C ASN A 59 22.69 26.98 -8.21
N LEU A 60 23.04 27.50 -9.40
CA LEU A 60 22.17 27.48 -10.59
C LEU A 60 21.87 26.07 -11.13
N GLU A 61 22.87 25.19 -11.12
CA GLU A 61 22.74 23.81 -11.59
C GLU A 61 21.81 23.02 -10.66
N ALA A 62 22.05 23.10 -9.35
CA ALA A 62 21.20 22.48 -8.34
C ALA A 62 19.76 23.03 -8.40
N ARG A 63 19.59 24.34 -8.59
CA ARG A 63 18.27 24.97 -8.75
C ARG A 63 17.53 24.45 -9.98
N THR A 64 18.26 24.19 -11.07
CA THR A 64 17.69 23.63 -12.29
C THR A 64 17.24 22.18 -12.08
N ALA A 65 18.08 21.36 -11.42
CA ALA A 65 17.75 19.98 -11.09
C ALA A 65 16.49 19.88 -10.20
N VAL A 66 16.40 20.70 -9.14
CA VAL A 66 15.24 20.70 -8.24
C VAL A 66 13.99 21.24 -8.93
N ARG A 67 14.13 22.19 -9.87
CA ARG A 67 12.99 22.66 -10.68
C ARG A 67 12.43 21.55 -11.57
N ASN A 68 13.30 20.76 -12.18
CA ASN A 68 12.87 19.60 -12.98
C ASN A 68 12.18 18.57 -12.10
N LEU A 69 12.76 18.23 -10.94
CA LEU A 69 12.14 17.33 -9.97
C LEU A 69 10.75 17.81 -9.53
N LEU A 70 10.57 19.11 -9.29
CA LEU A 70 9.26 19.68 -8.94
C LEU A 70 8.24 19.46 -10.06
N ASN A 71 8.61 19.76 -11.31
CA ASN A 71 7.74 19.58 -12.47
C ASN A 71 7.39 18.09 -12.67
N ASP A 72 8.38 17.21 -12.56
CA ASP A 72 8.18 15.76 -12.69
C ASP A 72 7.28 15.22 -11.58
N SER A 73 7.45 15.71 -10.34
CA SER A 73 6.62 15.34 -9.21
C SER A 73 5.17 15.79 -9.38
N ILE A 74 4.94 16.98 -9.96
CA ILE A 74 3.59 17.48 -10.28
C ILE A 74 2.92 16.61 -11.34
N ASN A 75 3.64 16.26 -12.42
CA ASN A 75 3.13 15.38 -13.46
C ASN A 75 2.81 13.99 -12.91
N LEU A 76 3.72 13.42 -12.13
CA LEU A 76 3.54 12.13 -11.49
C LEU A 76 2.35 12.13 -10.51
N HIS A 77 2.14 13.20 -9.74
CA HIS A 77 0.95 13.34 -8.91
C HIS A 77 -0.34 13.26 -9.74
N ALA A 78 -0.38 13.92 -10.91
CA ALA A 78 -1.54 13.89 -11.80
C ALA A 78 -1.80 12.46 -12.32
N GLU A 79 -0.77 11.79 -12.83
CA GLU A 79 -0.88 10.42 -13.33
C GLU A 79 -1.33 9.42 -12.26
N VAL A 80 -0.73 9.47 -11.07
CA VAL A 80 -1.06 8.57 -9.95
C VAL A 80 -2.48 8.84 -9.46
N SER A 81 -2.85 10.11 -9.25
CA SER A 81 -4.21 10.44 -8.80
C SER A 81 -5.28 10.03 -9.82
N GLU A 82 -5.04 10.22 -11.12
CA GLU A 82 -5.94 9.77 -12.17
C GLU A 82 -6.08 8.24 -12.19
N ALA A 83 -4.97 7.52 -12.05
CA ALA A 83 -4.98 6.05 -11.96
C ALA A 83 -5.77 5.57 -10.74
N MET A 84 -5.59 6.20 -9.57
CA MET A 84 -6.34 5.87 -8.36
C MET A 84 -7.84 6.16 -8.51
N ILE A 85 -8.22 7.26 -9.17
CA ILE A 85 -9.62 7.58 -9.46
C ILE A 85 -10.23 6.52 -10.38
N LYS A 86 -9.54 6.15 -11.48
CA LYS A 86 -10.00 5.12 -12.42
C LYS A 86 -10.20 3.76 -11.75
N LYS A 87 -9.40 3.43 -10.74
CA LYS A 87 -9.50 2.20 -9.96
C LYS A 87 -10.50 2.26 -8.80
N GLY A 88 -11.11 3.42 -8.54
CA GLY A 88 -12.03 3.61 -7.41
C GLY A 88 -11.34 3.63 -6.04
N TRP A 89 -10.04 3.94 -6.01
CA TRP A 89 -9.25 4.06 -4.77
C TRP A 89 -9.23 5.49 -4.23
N LEU A 90 -9.56 6.48 -5.06
CA LEU A 90 -9.57 7.89 -4.71
C LEU A 90 -10.85 8.56 -5.22
N HIS A 91 -11.60 9.19 -4.32
CA HIS A 91 -12.86 9.89 -4.58
C HIS A 91 -12.71 11.38 -4.18
N PRO A 92 -11.94 12.17 -4.95
CA PRO A 92 -11.57 13.53 -4.53
C PRO A 92 -12.75 14.51 -4.48
N TYR A 93 -13.83 14.22 -5.20
CA TYR A 93 -15.04 15.05 -5.24
C TYR A 93 -16.18 14.51 -4.36
N ASP A 94 -16.02 13.33 -3.75
CA ASP A 94 -17.01 12.73 -2.85
C ASP A 94 -16.32 12.28 -1.56
N VAL A 95 -16.22 13.21 -0.62
CA VAL A 95 -15.58 12.98 0.69
C VAL A 95 -16.32 11.92 1.51
N ASN A 96 -17.64 11.79 1.33
CA ASN A 96 -18.41 10.78 2.05
C ASN A 96 -18.06 9.37 1.58
N GLU A 97 -17.90 9.20 0.25
CA GLU A 97 -17.46 7.93 -0.30
C GLU A 97 -15.99 7.62 0.05
N GLN A 98 -15.10 8.62 -0.05
CA GLN A 98 -13.71 8.46 0.39
C GLN A 98 -13.63 8.02 1.86
N PHE A 99 -14.41 8.63 2.75
CA PHE A 99 -14.43 8.29 4.16
C PHE A 99 -14.85 6.83 4.42
N LYS A 100 -15.81 6.30 3.66
CA LYS A 100 -16.21 4.89 3.78
C LYS A 100 -15.07 3.96 3.37
N LEU A 101 -14.39 4.26 2.27
CA LEU A 101 -13.22 3.50 1.82
C LEU A 101 -12.09 3.54 2.86
N ASP A 102 -11.79 4.73 3.40
CA ASP A 102 -10.77 4.89 4.42
C ASP A 102 -11.08 4.06 5.67
N LYS A 103 -12.36 4.00 6.08
CA LYS A 103 -12.81 3.15 7.19
C LYS A 103 -12.61 1.66 6.89
N ILE A 104 -12.93 1.22 5.66
CA ILE A 104 -12.70 -0.17 5.23
C ILE A 104 -11.21 -0.48 5.25
N SER A 105 -10.37 0.39 4.70
CA SER A 105 -8.91 0.25 4.71
C SER A 105 -8.34 0.17 6.13
N ALA A 106 -8.81 1.02 7.06
CA ALA A 106 -8.39 0.96 8.46
C ALA A 106 -8.79 -0.36 9.14
N GLN A 107 -10.00 -0.86 8.89
CA GLN A 107 -10.45 -2.15 9.41
C GLN A 107 -9.65 -3.32 8.81
N THR A 108 -9.33 -3.26 7.52
CA THR A 108 -8.47 -4.25 6.85
C THR A 108 -7.07 -4.23 7.43
N ALA A 109 -6.49 -3.06 7.68
CA ALA A 109 -5.19 -2.95 8.34
C ALA A 109 -5.17 -3.60 9.73
N LEU A 110 -6.22 -3.40 10.54
CA LEU A 110 -6.36 -4.08 11.84
C LEU A 110 -6.44 -5.61 11.69
N LYS A 111 -7.17 -6.11 10.70
CA LYS A 111 -7.26 -7.55 10.41
C LYS A 111 -5.89 -8.11 10.03
N ILE A 112 -5.17 -7.45 9.13
CA ILE A 112 -3.82 -7.86 8.72
C ILE A 112 -2.87 -7.87 9.91
N ALA A 113 -2.91 -6.83 10.75
CA ALA A 113 -2.10 -6.75 11.97
C ALA A 113 -2.42 -7.86 12.99
N SER A 114 -3.64 -8.41 12.96
CA SER A 114 -4.06 -9.51 13.83
C SER A 114 -3.77 -10.92 13.28
N LEU A 115 -3.17 -11.03 12.09
CA LEU A 115 -2.84 -12.33 11.50
C LEU A 115 -1.72 -13.00 12.29
N ASP A 116 -1.89 -14.30 12.56
CA ASP A 116 -0.86 -15.14 13.16
C ASP A 116 0.12 -15.59 12.08
N LEU A 117 1.05 -14.71 11.72
CA LEU A 117 1.98 -14.90 10.60
C LEU A 117 3.16 -15.82 10.93
N PHE A 118 3.43 -16.04 12.22
CA PHE A 118 4.60 -16.77 12.66
C PHE A 118 4.18 -17.81 13.70
N PRO A 119 4.62 -19.06 13.57
CA PRO A 119 4.34 -20.06 14.59
C PRO A 119 4.98 -19.62 15.91
N LYS A 120 4.24 -19.77 17.01
CA LYS A 120 4.74 -19.48 18.37
C LYS A 120 5.99 -20.30 18.73
N ASP A 121 6.15 -21.44 18.07
CA ASP A 121 7.31 -22.30 18.18
C ASP A 121 7.91 -22.53 16.79
N THR A 122 9.13 -22.02 16.57
CA THR A 122 9.90 -22.24 15.34
C THR A 122 10.76 -23.49 15.43
N SER A 123 10.65 -24.28 16.52
CA SER A 123 11.31 -25.57 16.64
C SER A 123 10.73 -26.50 15.58
N ARG A 124 11.43 -26.54 14.44
CA ARG A 124 11.36 -27.72 13.61
C ARG A 124 11.99 -28.82 14.45
N LEU A 125 11.15 -29.65 15.07
CA LEU A 125 11.48 -31.03 15.40
C LEU A 125 11.80 -31.75 14.07
N GLY A 126 12.88 -31.34 13.41
CA GLY A 126 13.64 -32.26 12.60
C GLY A 126 14.08 -33.38 13.51
N THR A 127 14.37 -34.53 12.92
CA THR A 127 14.84 -35.76 13.57
C THR A 127 16.14 -35.62 14.38
N PHE A 128 16.57 -34.39 14.69
CA PHE A 128 17.67 -34.01 15.58
C PHE A 128 17.19 -33.63 16.99
N ALA A 129 15.99 -34.04 17.40
CA ALA A 129 15.70 -34.16 18.83
C ALA A 129 16.78 -35.07 19.41
N THR A 130 17.80 -34.49 20.03
CA THR A 130 18.75 -35.24 20.85
C THR A 130 17.93 -35.99 21.89
N PRO A 131 18.02 -37.34 21.94
CA PRO A 131 17.33 -38.09 22.96
C PRO A 131 17.69 -37.52 24.33
N ASN A 132 16.68 -37.26 25.15
CA ASN A 132 16.87 -36.85 26.54
C ASN A 132 17.80 -37.86 27.23
N TYR A 133 18.97 -37.40 27.67
CA TYR A 133 19.78 -38.08 28.69
C TYR A 133 19.31 -37.64 30.07
#